data_AF-A6Q8L4-F1
#
_entry.id   AF-A6Q8L4-F1
#
_cell.length_a   1.000
_cell.length_b   1.000
_cell.length_c   1.000
_cell.angle_alpha   90.00
_cell.angle_beta   90.00
_cell.angle_gamma   90.00
#
_symmetry.space_group_name_H-M   'P 1'
#
loop_
_entity.id
_entity.type
_entity.pdbx_description
1 polymer ?
#
loop_
_entity_poly.entity_id
_entity_poly.type
_entity_poly.pdbx_seq_one_letter_code
_entity_poly.pdbx_strand_id
1 'polypeptide(L)'
;MLKLIIPSYKKFLPLLNSFVNVSSEVFDVRQIQDKIELCAEEAFVYILRNSYRDEEGDIEISIEISERYFILSFIDKGLPIEISFPQKTADGLQSIDTQTLELLLIKKFSHKAEWLNHGKEGREFKLYFELPQQAIYTLPETEDDENFEASIDDIVIKQFEERWAMEISQIIYEAYGYSYPNEDLYFPERIISLNESGQLVSVVAYDTKRDRIAGHYALEREDLGSVAEIGQAVVVPKYRGLGLMKKIRVKTQEVGKELGLEGIMSKPVTVHLFSQKTNEALGAVPVGMGFGVSPVKKFKKIEADSSQRGSCMYYYLPLKNRKRVLSVPAKHREVIEAIYRDLKLDYSFQEEECDLRENGIVKSSYAPNFEVGSIFVTETGEDNISYIKEAFFNLLFRMKAEVILLYIVMEDQNVETLVSQAEDEKFFFSGILPSFVEGKDVLVYEFLPQDIDESKVEIYADRAKVRVEYISNEKRKAV
;
A
#
# COMPACT_ATOMS: atom_id res chain seq x y z
N MET A 1 9.85 18.57 14.71
CA MET A 1 10.82 17.57 15.19
C MET A 1 12.05 17.64 14.32
N LEU A 2 13.21 17.98 14.90
CA LEU A 2 14.50 17.98 14.21
C LEU A 2 15.22 16.67 14.52
N LYS A 3 15.99 16.12 13.59
CA LYS A 3 16.76 14.87 13.76
C LYS A 3 18.18 15.03 13.24
N LEU A 4 19.13 14.47 13.99
CA LEU A 4 20.55 14.39 13.65
C LEU A 4 21.03 12.97 13.98
N ILE A 5 21.65 12.28 13.03
CA ILE A 5 22.28 10.98 13.27
C ILE A 5 23.80 11.18 13.21
N ILE A 6 24.50 10.83 14.30
CA ILE A 6 25.96 10.91 14.36
C ILE A 6 26.58 9.60 14.84
N PRO A 7 27.77 9.24 14.34
CA PRO A 7 28.49 8.08 14.83
C PRO A 7 28.91 8.23 16.30
N SER A 8 29.01 7.11 17.02
CA SER A 8 29.29 7.01 18.45
C SER A 8 30.75 7.32 18.81
N TYR A 9 31.26 8.50 18.43
CA TYR A 9 32.60 8.97 18.81
C TYR A 9 32.56 10.36 19.43
N LYS A 10 33.38 10.55 20.47
CA LYS A 10 33.52 11.83 21.17
C LYS A 10 33.90 13.01 20.25
N LYS A 11 34.57 12.76 19.12
CA LYS A 11 34.92 13.81 18.13
C LYS A 11 33.71 14.50 17.50
N PHE A 12 32.51 13.89 17.57
CA PHE A 12 31.27 14.47 17.04
C PHE A 12 30.51 15.32 18.07
N LEU A 13 31.02 15.47 19.30
CA LEU A 13 30.43 16.35 20.31
C LEU A 13 30.21 17.80 19.82
N PRO A 14 31.12 18.44 19.05
CA PRO A 14 30.87 19.78 18.52
C PRO A 14 29.65 19.85 17.59
N LEU A 15 29.33 18.76 16.88
CA LEU A 15 28.18 18.68 15.98
C LEU A 15 26.87 18.58 16.78
N LEU A 16 26.87 17.81 17.87
CA LEU A 16 25.75 17.79 18.83
C LEU A 16 25.53 19.18 19.43
N ASN A 17 26.58 19.84 19.92
CA ASN A 17 26.46 21.16 20.55
C ASN A 17 25.94 22.19 19.55
N SER A 18 26.46 22.19 18.31
CA SER A 18 25.97 23.09 17.27
C SER A 18 24.49 22.81 16.96
N PHE A 19 24.09 21.54 16.87
CA PHE A 19 22.69 21.17 16.63
C PHE A 19 21.77 21.63 17.76
N VAL A 20 22.17 21.43 19.01
CA VAL A 20 21.40 21.88 20.20
C VAL A 20 21.33 23.39 20.29
N ASN A 21 22.44 24.09 20.08
CA ASN A 21 22.53 25.55 20.18
C ASN A 21 21.71 26.23 19.06
N VAL A 22 21.89 25.81 17.81
CA VAL A 22 21.12 26.37 16.69
C VAL A 22 19.63 26.04 16.85
N SER A 23 19.29 24.84 17.31
CA SER A 23 17.88 24.49 17.58
C SER A 23 17.31 25.35 18.72
N SER A 24 18.08 25.63 19.76
CA SER A 24 17.65 26.49 20.87
C SER A 24 17.40 27.93 20.42
N GLU A 25 18.13 28.42 19.41
CA GLU A 25 17.88 29.71 18.77
C GLU A 25 16.65 29.69 17.86
N VAL A 26 16.50 28.67 17.02
CA VAL A 26 15.35 28.48 16.12
C VAL A 26 14.05 28.41 16.92
N PHE A 27 14.11 27.79 18.09
CA PHE A 27 12.98 27.65 18.97
C PHE A 27 12.89 28.76 20.05
N ASP A 28 13.69 29.82 20.01
CA ASP A 28 13.61 30.93 20.99
C ASP A 28 13.66 30.49 22.48
N VAL A 29 14.38 29.40 22.79
CA VAL A 29 14.59 28.88 24.16
C VAL A 29 15.93 29.29 24.75
N ARG A 30 16.47 30.44 24.31
CA ARG A 30 17.79 30.96 24.73
C ARG A 30 17.97 31.07 26.24
N GLN A 31 16.88 31.25 26.99
CA GLN A 31 16.88 31.36 28.46
C GLN A 31 17.30 30.06 29.17
N ILE A 32 17.14 28.91 28.52
CA ILE A 32 17.49 27.59 29.07
C ILE A 32 18.58 26.89 28.25
N GLN A 33 19.15 27.55 27.25
CA GLN A 33 20.14 26.99 26.33
C GLN A 33 21.34 26.37 27.04
N ASP A 34 21.98 27.10 27.98
CA ASP A 34 23.13 26.59 28.74
C ASP A 34 22.82 25.29 29.50
N LYS A 35 21.56 25.13 29.96
CA LYS A 35 21.11 23.92 30.65
C LYS A 35 20.92 22.77 29.69
N ILE A 36 20.37 23.04 28.51
CA ILE A 36 20.16 22.04 27.46
C ILE A 36 21.50 21.55 26.93
N GLU A 37 22.43 22.48 26.62
CA GLU A 37 23.78 22.15 26.14
C GLU A 37 24.52 21.26 27.14
N LEU A 38 24.58 21.67 28.42
CA LEU A 38 25.21 20.88 29.47
C LEU A 38 24.59 19.47 29.57
N CYS A 39 23.26 19.37 29.64
CA CYS A 39 22.61 18.07 29.70
C CYS A 39 22.81 17.21 28.45
N ALA A 40 22.91 17.83 27.27
CA ALA A 40 23.18 17.14 26.02
C ALA A 40 24.59 16.53 26.00
N GLU A 41 25.60 17.29 26.43
CA GLU A 41 26.98 16.81 26.54
C GLU A 41 27.08 15.64 27.51
N GLU A 42 26.54 15.80 28.71
CA GLU A 42 26.58 14.78 29.76
C GLU A 42 25.83 13.50 29.31
N ALA A 43 24.66 13.63 28.67
CA ALA A 43 23.91 12.50 28.16
C ALA A 43 24.66 11.75 27.05
N PHE A 44 25.24 12.49 26.11
CA PHE A 44 25.99 11.90 25.00
C PHE A 44 27.25 11.18 25.50
N VAL A 45 28.03 11.81 26.37
CA VAL A 45 29.25 11.19 26.95
C VAL A 45 28.88 9.96 27.79
N TYR A 46 27.77 10.01 28.51
CA TYR A 46 27.27 8.88 29.27
C TYR A 46 26.90 7.69 28.37
N ILE A 47 26.17 7.93 27.27
CA ILE A 47 25.80 6.90 26.29
C ILE A 47 27.06 6.32 25.64
N LEU A 48 28.00 7.15 25.18
CA LEU A 48 29.25 6.67 24.59
C LEU A 48 30.01 5.74 25.54
N ARG A 49 30.17 6.14 26.80
CA ARG A 49 30.96 5.36 27.77
C ARG A 49 30.31 4.02 28.13
N ASN A 50 28.99 3.99 28.22
CA ASN A 50 28.28 2.85 28.80
C ASN A 50 27.65 1.93 27.74
N SER A 51 27.18 2.48 26.61
CA SER A 51 26.53 1.73 25.52
C SER A 51 27.53 1.29 24.45
N TYR A 52 28.59 2.09 24.19
CA TYR A 52 29.52 1.91 23.05
C TYR A 52 30.99 1.92 23.50
N ARG A 53 31.35 0.98 24.38
CA ARG A 53 32.71 0.88 24.94
C ARG A 53 33.79 0.79 23.86
N ASP A 54 33.76 -0.30 23.08
CA ASP A 54 34.69 -0.63 22.00
C ASP A 54 33.97 -0.89 20.67
N GLU A 55 32.64 -0.74 20.63
CA GLU A 55 31.81 -0.99 19.45
C GLU A 55 31.41 0.31 18.76
N GLU A 56 31.37 0.28 17.43
CA GLU A 56 30.91 1.40 16.61
C GLU A 56 29.39 1.31 16.40
N GLY A 57 28.70 2.44 16.49
CA GLY A 57 27.30 2.55 16.13
C GLY A 57 26.88 3.99 15.87
N ASP A 58 25.59 4.17 15.59
CA ASP A 58 24.99 5.48 15.37
C ASP A 58 24.08 5.86 16.53
N ILE A 59 24.11 7.14 16.90
CA ILE A 59 23.21 7.74 17.88
C ILE A 59 22.31 8.73 17.14
N GLU A 60 21.00 8.47 17.14
CA GLU A 60 20.00 9.40 16.63
C GLU A 60 19.62 10.38 17.74
N ILE A 61 19.88 11.66 17.51
CA ILE A 61 19.48 12.76 18.40
C ILE A 61 18.27 13.42 17.77
N SER A 62 17.18 13.53 18.53
CA SER A 62 15.98 14.25 18.10
C SER A 62 15.60 15.35 19.06
N ILE A 63 15.14 16.47 18.50
CA ILE A 63 14.59 17.60 19.25
C ILE A 63 13.12 17.74 18.86
N GLU A 64 12.26 17.64 19.86
CA GLU A 64 10.83 17.86 19.75
C GLU A 64 10.41 18.99 20.67
N ILE A 65 9.43 19.76 20.24
CA ILE A 65 8.83 20.82 21.03
C ILE A 65 7.35 20.51 21.19
N SER A 66 6.93 20.54 22.46
CA SER A 66 5.55 20.47 22.90
C SER A 66 5.09 21.84 23.41
N GLU A 67 3.81 21.98 23.73
CA GLU A 67 3.25 23.20 24.35
C GLU A 67 3.96 23.59 25.66
N ARG A 68 4.61 22.64 26.35
CA ARG A 68 5.22 22.86 27.67
C ARG A 68 6.69 22.49 27.78
N TYR A 69 7.23 21.73 26.83
CA TYR A 69 8.55 21.14 26.97
C TYR A 69 9.36 21.23 25.67
N PHE A 70 10.64 21.55 25.82
CA PHE A 70 11.69 21.21 24.88
C PHE A 70 12.17 19.80 25.23
N ILE A 71 12.08 18.87 24.28
CA ILE A 71 12.36 17.45 24.48
C ILE A 71 13.58 17.09 23.63
N LEU A 72 14.65 16.67 24.29
CA LEU A 72 15.86 16.17 23.65
C LEU A 72 15.93 14.65 23.86
N SER A 73 15.97 13.89 22.78
CA SER A 73 16.01 12.43 22.84
C SER A 73 17.26 11.88 22.17
N PHE A 74 17.92 10.93 22.81
CA PHE A 74 19.05 10.17 22.26
C PHE A 74 18.64 8.72 22.08
N ILE A 75 18.61 8.24 20.84
CA ILE A 75 18.24 6.86 20.49
C ILE A 75 19.50 6.10 20.09
N ASP A 76 19.75 4.97 20.75
CA ASP A 76 20.93 4.15 20.53
C ASP A 76 20.61 2.65 20.57
N LYS A 77 21.40 1.86 19.83
CA LYS A 77 21.29 0.39 19.73
C LYS A 77 22.44 -0.32 20.46
N GLY A 78 23.15 0.37 21.36
CA GLY A 78 24.28 -0.18 22.11
C GLY A 78 23.87 -1.04 23.31
N LEU A 79 24.88 -1.46 24.08
CA LEU A 79 24.75 -2.48 25.13
C LEU A 79 23.67 -2.16 26.16
N PRO A 80 22.82 -3.15 26.52
CA PRO A 80 22.18 -3.44 27.80
C PRO A 80 22.30 -2.62 29.10
N ILE A 81 22.47 -1.29 29.21
CA ILE A 81 22.69 -0.65 30.54
C ILE A 81 21.44 -0.63 31.45
N GLU A 82 21.61 -1.03 32.71
CA GLU A 82 20.67 -0.81 33.82
C GLU A 82 21.05 0.48 34.58
N ILE A 83 20.15 1.46 34.65
CA ILE A 83 20.46 2.80 35.17
C ILE A 83 19.58 3.12 36.37
N SER A 84 20.23 3.44 37.49
CA SER A 84 19.56 3.99 38.67
C SER A 84 20.08 5.42 38.91
N PHE A 85 19.16 6.40 38.99
CA PHE A 85 19.54 7.76 39.34
C PHE A 85 19.98 7.81 40.82
N PRO A 86 21.15 8.37 41.13
CA PRO A 86 21.62 8.46 42.52
C PRO A 86 20.60 9.18 43.42
N GLN A 87 20.39 8.66 44.62
CA GLN A 87 19.72 9.39 45.70
C GLN A 87 20.75 10.27 46.40
N LYS A 88 20.38 11.50 46.81
CA LYS A 88 21.30 12.44 47.46
C LYS A 88 21.99 11.77 48.65
N THR A 89 23.30 11.57 48.58
CA THR A 89 24.11 11.22 49.75
C THR A 89 24.40 12.48 50.56
N ALA A 90 24.39 12.35 51.89
CA ALA A 90 24.61 13.46 52.83
C ALA A 90 26.09 13.84 53.00
N ASP A 91 27.00 13.13 52.31
CA ASP A 91 28.44 13.38 52.36
C ASP A 91 28.90 14.23 51.17
N GLY A 92 29.70 15.24 51.46
CA GLY A 92 30.07 16.31 50.53
C GLY A 92 30.76 15.86 49.24
N LEU A 93 30.86 16.81 48.30
CA LEU A 93 31.36 16.74 46.91
C LEU A 93 32.74 16.09 46.67
N GLN A 94 33.43 15.54 47.67
CA GLN A 94 34.82 15.08 47.58
C GLN A 94 34.98 13.57 47.30
N SER A 95 33.90 12.79 47.19
CA SER A 95 33.97 11.33 46.91
C SER A 95 32.92 10.83 45.90
N ILE A 96 32.49 11.68 44.97
CA ILE A 96 31.51 11.31 43.92
C ILE A 96 32.25 10.84 42.66
N ASP A 97 31.90 9.67 42.12
CA ASP A 97 32.46 9.20 40.84
C ASP A 97 31.92 10.02 39.64
N THR A 98 32.64 10.00 38.51
CA THR A 98 32.30 10.79 37.31
C THR A 98 30.93 10.45 36.70
N GLN A 99 30.49 9.18 36.75
CA GLN A 99 29.18 8.75 36.24
C GLN A 99 28.03 9.24 37.14
N THR A 100 28.26 9.20 38.44
CA THR A 100 27.34 9.72 39.45
C THR A 100 27.19 11.24 39.26
N LEU A 101 28.26 11.95 38.89
CA LEU A 101 28.22 13.38 38.59
C LEU A 101 27.44 13.70 37.30
N GLU A 102 27.70 12.97 36.20
CA GLU A 102 26.98 13.09 34.90
C GLU A 102 25.45 13.00 35.10
N LEU A 103 24.98 11.96 35.77
CA LEU A 103 23.55 11.75 36.02
C LEU A 103 22.95 12.74 37.02
N LEU A 104 23.74 13.23 37.99
CA LEU A 104 23.30 14.27 38.92
C LEU A 104 23.12 15.63 38.24
N LEU A 105 23.98 15.98 37.27
CA LEU A 105 23.84 17.20 36.47
C LEU A 105 22.58 17.16 35.61
N ILE A 106 22.36 16.05 34.90
CA ILE A 106 21.14 15.84 34.10
C ILE A 106 19.90 15.97 34.98
N LYS A 107 19.88 15.30 36.14
CA LYS A 107 18.74 15.36 37.08
C LYS A 107 18.50 16.75 37.69
N LYS A 108 19.55 17.57 37.81
CA LYS A 108 19.45 18.93 38.37
C LYS A 108 18.89 19.93 37.36
N PHE A 109 19.23 19.78 36.08
CA PHE A 109 18.96 20.78 35.05
C PHE A 109 17.83 20.40 34.08
N SER A 110 17.49 19.12 33.96
CA SER A 110 16.26 18.67 33.29
C SER A 110 15.08 18.67 34.27
N HIS A 111 13.89 18.97 33.75
CA HIS A 111 12.63 18.88 34.50
C HIS A 111 12.23 17.41 34.71
N LYS A 112 12.51 16.57 33.72
CA LYS A 112 12.27 15.13 33.73
C LYS A 112 13.29 14.44 32.83
N ALA A 113 13.71 13.24 33.20
CA ALA A 113 14.56 12.39 32.38
C ALA A 113 14.00 10.95 32.40
N GLU A 114 13.81 10.35 31.23
CA GLU A 114 13.20 9.02 31.07
C GLU A 114 14.01 8.15 30.13
N TRP A 115 14.04 6.85 30.42
CA TRP A 115 14.59 5.84 29.54
C TRP A 115 13.44 5.00 28.98
N LEU A 116 13.34 4.91 27.66
CA LEU A 116 12.35 4.11 26.96
C LEU A 116 13.05 2.98 26.19
N ASN A 117 12.45 1.79 26.19
CA ASN A 117 12.97 0.64 25.46
C ASN A 117 12.05 0.33 24.29
N HIS A 118 12.58 0.39 23.07
CA HIS A 118 11.86 0.15 21.81
C HIS A 118 12.12 -1.25 21.23
N GLY A 119 12.66 -2.16 22.02
CA GLY A 119 12.94 -3.53 21.60
C GLY A 119 14.02 -3.57 20.53
N LYS A 120 13.67 -4.01 19.31
CA LYS A 120 14.63 -4.11 18.18
C LYS A 120 15.13 -2.75 17.68
N GLU A 121 14.41 -1.67 17.97
CA GLU A 121 14.80 -0.32 17.57
C GLU A 121 15.75 0.37 18.57
N GLY A 122 16.16 -0.33 19.63
CA GLY A 122 17.11 0.16 20.60
C GLY A 122 16.44 0.83 21.80
N ARG A 123 17.17 1.75 22.43
CA ARG A 123 16.73 2.47 23.63
C ARG A 123 16.83 3.97 23.42
N GLU A 124 16.01 4.69 24.14
CA GLU A 124 15.86 6.14 24.00
C GLU A 124 16.00 6.82 25.37
N PHE A 125 16.93 7.77 25.47
CA PHE A 125 17.06 8.65 26.62
C PHE A 125 16.38 9.99 26.32
N LYS A 126 15.24 10.25 26.96
CA LYS A 126 14.47 11.49 26.81
C LYS A 126 14.74 12.45 27.95
N LEU A 127 15.10 13.68 27.63
CA LEU A 127 15.28 14.80 28.55
C LEU A 127 14.24 15.87 28.26
N TYR A 128 13.53 16.31 29.28
CA TYR A 128 12.49 17.33 29.19
C TYR A 128 12.96 18.61 29.88
N PHE A 129 12.87 19.73 29.18
CA PHE A 129 13.14 21.07 29.71
C PHE A 129 11.88 21.90 29.60
N GLU A 130 11.44 22.48 30.72
CA GLU A 130 10.22 23.28 30.78
C GLU A 130 10.39 24.59 29.99
N LEU A 131 9.45 24.88 29.11
CA LEU A 131 9.47 26.09 28.29
C LEU A 131 9.07 27.31 29.13
N PRO A 132 9.71 28.48 28.92
CA PRO A 132 9.19 29.74 29.44
C PRO A 132 7.78 29.98 28.89
N GLN A 133 6.88 30.49 29.73
CA GLN A 133 5.41 30.57 29.54
C GLN A 133 4.92 31.44 28.34
N GLN A 134 5.79 31.79 27.38
CA GLN A 134 5.53 32.64 26.22
C GLN A 134 5.98 32.06 24.87
N ALA A 135 6.25 30.76 24.76
CA ALA A 135 6.61 30.15 23.46
C ALA A 135 5.42 29.42 22.84
N ILE A 136 4.45 30.16 22.28
CA ILE A 136 3.49 29.59 21.33
C ILE A 136 4.22 29.47 20.00
N TYR A 137 4.63 28.25 19.65
CA TYR A 137 5.16 27.98 18.31
C TYR A 137 3.99 27.84 17.35
N THR A 138 3.66 28.93 16.67
CA THR A 138 2.91 28.83 15.43
C THR A 138 3.87 28.27 14.39
N LEU A 139 3.70 27.00 14.03
CA LEU A 139 4.28 26.47 12.80
C LEU A 139 3.90 27.43 11.66
N PRO A 140 4.78 27.71 10.69
CA PRO A 140 4.37 28.49 9.53
C PRO A 140 3.17 27.77 8.92
N GLU A 141 2.00 28.43 9.01
CA GLU A 141 0.83 28.01 8.29
C GLU A 141 1.25 27.91 6.83
N THR A 142 1.15 26.73 6.24
CA THR A 142 1.07 26.63 4.79
C THR A 142 0.00 27.62 4.38
N GLU A 143 0.28 28.51 3.43
CA GLU A 143 -0.71 29.42 2.85
C GLU A 143 -1.92 28.59 2.40
N ASP A 144 -2.87 28.39 3.30
CA ASP A 144 -4.18 27.92 2.94
C ASP A 144 -4.80 29.13 2.28
N ASP A 145 -5.02 29.01 0.96
CA ASP A 145 -5.91 29.89 0.23
C ASP A 145 -7.23 29.96 1.02
N GLU A 146 -7.38 30.97 1.88
CA GLU A 146 -8.59 31.20 2.71
C GLU A 146 -9.83 31.41 1.83
N ASN A 147 -9.65 31.55 0.51
CA ASN A 147 -10.69 31.68 -0.52
C ASN A 147 -10.75 30.49 -1.51
N PHE A 148 -10.37 29.28 -1.11
CA PHE A 148 -10.53 28.10 -1.97
C PHE A 148 -12.02 27.67 -2.07
N GLU A 149 -12.74 28.22 -3.04
CA GLU A 149 -14.03 27.69 -3.50
C GLU A 149 -13.86 26.97 -4.85
N ALA A 150 -13.85 25.63 -4.83
CA ALA A 150 -13.88 24.85 -6.06
C ALA A 150 -15.30 24.79 -6.62
N SER A 151 -15.47 25.23 -7.87
CA SER A 151 -16.71 25.07 -8.62
C SER A 151 -16.56 23.93 -9.62
N ILE A 152 -17.60 23.13 -9.79
CA ILE A 152 -17.65 22.07 -10.81
C ILE A 152 -17.64 22.63 -12.23
N ASP A 153 -18.07 23.88 -12.42
CA ASP A 153 -18.16 24.53 -13.73
C ASP A 153 -16.78 24.94 -14.28
N ASP A 154 -15.79 25.10 -13.40
CA ASP A 154 -14.41 25.41 -13.76
C ASP A 154 -13.61 24.15 -14.16
N ILE A 155 -14.18 22.96 -13.97
CA ILE A 155 -13.51 21.67 -14.17
C ILE A 155 -13.85 21.06 -15.52
N VAL A 156 -12.81 20.74 -16.29
CA VAL A 156 -12.91 19.96 -17.53
C VAL A 156 -12.25 18.60 -17.37
N ILE A 157 -12.88 17.55 -17.93
CA ILE A 157 -12.32 16.20 -17.93
C ILE A 157 -11.59 15.98 -19.26
N LYS A 158 -10.31 15.62 -19.21
CA LYS A 158 -9.45 15.47 -20.39
C LYS A 158 -8.59 14.21 -20.31
N GLN A 159 -8.23 13.67 -21.47
CA GLN A 159 -7.16 12.68 -21.58
C GLN A 159 -5.82 13.36 -21.32
N PHE A 160 -4.85 12.61 -20.80
CA PHE A 160 -3.53 13.08 -20.39
C PHE A 160 -2.78 13.91 -21.45
N GLU A 161 -2.02 14.90 -20.95
CA GLU A 161 -1.03 15.69 -21.68
C GLU A 161 0.27 15.68 -20.85
N GLU A 162 1.43 15.59 -21.50
CA GLU A 162 2.75 15.44 -20.83
C GLU A 162 3.00 16.48 -19.73
N ARG A 163 2.54 17.72 -19.94
CA ARG A 163 2.68 18.82 -18.96
C ARG A 163 2.06 18.51 -17.59
N TRP A 164 1.10 17.58 -17.50
CA TRP A 164 0.42 17.24 -16.26
C TRP A 164 1.09 16.09 -15.49
N ALA A 165 2.13 15.46 -16.03
CA ALA A 165 2.78 14.32 -15.39
C ALA A 165 3.29 14.67 -13.98
N MET A 166 3.93 15.84 -13.83
CA MET A 166 4.39 16.33 -12.54
C MET A 166 3.25 16.55 -11.55
N GLU A 167 2.16 17.18 -12.00
CA GLU A 167 1.00 17.43 -11.14
C GLU A 167 0.30 16.14 -10.72
N ILE A 168 0.23 15.13 -11.58
CA ILE A 168 -0.30 13.81 -11.23
C ILE A 168 0.51 13.20 -10.07
N SER A 169 1.84 13.25 -10.14
CA SER A 169 2.69 12.78 -9.02
C SER A 169 2.44 13.56 -7.74
N GLN A 170 2.26 14.88 -7.83
CA GLN A 170 1.99 15.73 -6.67
C GLN A 170 0.64 15.42 -6.02
N ILE A 171 -0.44 15.25 -6.78
CA ILE A 171 -1.76 14.96 -6.21
C ILE A 171 -1.84 13.53 -5.63
N ILE A 172 -1.09 12.57 -6.18
CA ILE A 172 -0.94 11.23 -5.60
C ILE A 172 -0.26 11.33 -4.24
N TYR A 173 0.86 12.06 -4.16
CA TYR A 173 1.54 12.32 -2.90
C TYR A 173 0.66 13.10 -1.90
N GLU A 174 -0.08 14.11 -2.33
CA GLU A 174 -0.97 14.89 -1.46
C GLU A 174 -2.07 14.01 -0.84
N ALA A 175 -2.59 13.05 -1.61
CA ALA A 175 -3.65 12.15 -1.17
C ALA A 175 -3.14 11.00 -0.29
N TYR A 176 -1.98 10.42 -0.61
CA TYR A 176 -1.52 9.15 -0.03
C TYR A 176 -0.13 9.22 0.63
N GLY A 177 0.61 10.31 0.51
CA GLY A 177 2.03 10.35 0.82
C GLY A 177 2.79 9.33 -0.03
N TYR A 178 3.82 8.69 0.55
CA TYR A 178 4.55 7.58 -0.08
C TYR A 178 3.94 6.19 0.19
N SER A 179 2.71 6.11 0.70
CA SER A 179 2.05 4.82 0.96
C SER A 179 1.28 4.27 -0.25
N TYR A 180 1.33 4.96 -1.39
CA TYR A 180 0.68 4.51 -2.62
C TYR A 180 1.52 3.41 -3.31
N PRO A 181 0.93 2.26 -3.69
CA PRO A 181 1.70 1.07 -4.06
C PRO A 181 2.30 1.11 -5.46
N ASN A 182 1.70 1.87 -6.40
CA ASN A 182 2.30 2.02 -7.72
C ASN A 182 3.34 3.14 -7.68
N GLU A 183 4.61 2.74 -7.66
CA GLU A 183 5.74 3.65 -7.64
C GLU A 183 5.86 4.50 -8.91
N ASP A 184 5.39 4.00 -10.06
CA ASP A 184 5.45 4.70 -11.35
C ASP A 184 4.83 6.09 -11.26
N LEU A 185 3.79 6.25 -10.42
CA LEU A 185 3.09 7.52 -10.26
C LEU A 185 3.87 8.58 -9.49
N TYR A 186 5.02 8.28 -8.89
CA TYR A 186 5.90 9.30 -8.32
C TYR A 186 6.98 9.79 -9.29
N PHE A 187 7.06 9.19 -10.48
CA PHE A 187 8.04 9.55 -11.51
C PHE A 187 7.33 10.11 -12.74
N PRO A 188 7.32 11.44 -12.93
CA PRO A 188 6.66 12.07 -14.08
C PRO A 188 7.08 11.49 -15.44
N GLU A 189 8.36 11.16 -15.60
CA GLU A 189 8.91 10.56 -16.83
C GLU A 189 8.35 9.16 -17.09
N ARG A 190 8.06 8.38 -16.04
CA ARG A 190 7.41 7.06 -16.17
C ARG A 190 5.95 7.21 -16.53
N ILE A 191 5.24 8.19 -15.95
CA ILE A 191 3.85 8.51 -16.33
C ILE A 191 3.76 8.88 -17.82
N ILE A 192 4.68 9.72 -18.31
CA ILE A 192 4.76 10.08 -19.73
C ILE A 192 4.98 8.83 -20.59
N SER A 193 6.04 8.06 -20.31
CA SER A 193 6.38 6.88 -21.10
C SER A 193 5.27 5.82 -21.12
N LEU A 194 4.59 5.59 -20.00
CA LEU A 194 3.48 4.62 -19.91
C LEU A 194 2.24 5.11 -20.68
N ASN A 195 1.97 6.43 -20.69
CA ASN A 195 0.90 6.99 -21.51
C ASN A 195 1.22 6.94 -23.01
N GLU A 196 2.47 7.22 -23.39
CA GLU A 196 2.93 7.11 -24.78
C GLU A 196 2.86 5.67 -25.30
N SER A 197 3.23 4.67 -24.48
CA SER A 197 3.15 3.26 -24.85
C SER A 197 1.71 2.71 -24.82
N GLY A 198 0.77 3.43 -24.19
CA GLY A 198 -0.61 3.00 -23.98
C GLY A 198 -0.78 1.94 -22.89
N GLN A 199 0.29 1.64 -22.12
CA GLN A 199 0.25 0.77 -20.94
C GLN A 199 -0.44 1.45 -19.75
N LEU A 200 -0.45 2.79 -19.75
CA LEU A 200 -1.29 3.61 -18.89
C LEU A 200 -2.14 4.50 -19.79
N VAL A 201 -3.42 4.69 -19.46
CA VAL A 201 -4.28 5.64 -20.16
C VAL A 201 -4.93 6.54 -19.14
N SER A 202 -4.27 7.67 -18.88
CA SER A 202 -4.63 8.61 -17.83
C SER A 202 -5.70 9.59 -18.29
N VAL A 203 -6.69 9.82 -17.42
CA VAL A 203 -7.73 10.83 -17.56
C VAL A 203 -7.70 11.71 -16.32
N VAL A 204 -7.75 13.02 -16.53
CA VAL A 204 -7.64 14.03 -15.47
C VAL A 204 -8.88 14.90 -15.39
N ALA A 205 -9.16 15.40 -14.19
CA ALA A 205 -10.00 16.57 -13.97
C ALA A 205 -9.09 17.79 -13.84
N TYR A 206 -9.19 18.73 -14.77
CA TYR A 206 -8.37 19.94 -14.83
C TYR A 206 -9.21 21.17 -14.47
N ASP A 207 -8.78 21.93 -13.46
CA ASP A 207 -9.34 23.23 -13.08
C ASP A 207 -8.77 24.30 -14.01
N THR A 208 -9.62 24.79 -14.90
CA THR A 208 -9.26 25.81 -15.91
C THR A 208 -9.04 27.20 -15.32
N LYS A 209 -9.63 27.49 -14.16
CA LYS A 209 -9.50 28.79 -13.48
C LYS A 209 -8.18 28.88 -12.73
N ARG A 210 -7.73 27.77 -12.14
CA ARG A 210 -6.52 27.69 -11.31
C ARG A 210 -5.33 27.04 -12.01
N ASP A 211 -5.52 26.60 -13.26
CA ASP A 211 -4.50 25.92 -14.06
C ASP A 211 -3.84 24.76 -13.32
N ARG A 212 -4.66 23.84 -12.78
CA ARG A 212 -4.17 22.69 -12.00
C ARG A 212 -5.03 21.44 -12.09
N ILE A 213 -4.45 20.29 -11.79
CA ILE A 213 -5.17 19.01 -11.72
C ILE A 213 -5.91 18.88 -10.37
N ALA A 214 -7.21 18.58 -10.47
CA ALA A 214 -8.12 18.34 -9.36
C ALA A 214 -8.32 16.84 -9.06
N GLY A 215 -8.03 15.97 -10.02
CA GLY A 215 -8.11 14.52 -9.86
C GLY A 215 -7.61 13.74 -11.07
N HIS A 216 -7.39 12.45 -10.89
CA HIS A 216 -6.85 11.53 -11.89
C HIS A 216 -7.49 10.14 -11.74
N TYR A 217 -7.63 9.43 -12.86
CA TYR A 217 -8.01 8.02 -12.95
C TYR A 217 -7.40 7.45 -14.24
N ALA A 218 -6.83 6.25 -14.21
CA ALA A 218 -6.26 5.62 -15.39
C ALA A 218 -6.78 4.21 -15.67
N LEU A 219 -6.63 3.78 -16.93
CA LEU A 219 -6.63 2.38 -17.33
C LEU A 219 -5.18 1.87 -17.33
N GLU A 220 -4.95 0.71 -16.74
CA GLU A 220 -3.67 -0.01 -16.68
C GLU A 220 -3.74 -1.21 -17.63
N ARG A 221 -2.75 -1.31 -18.51
CA ARG A 221 -2.69 -2.24 -19.64
C ARG A 221 -1.27 -2.77 -19.80
N GLU A 222 -0.74 -3.42 -18.77
CA GLU A 222 0.66 -3.89 -18.72
C GLU A 222 1.07 -4.65 -20.01
N ASP A 223 0.24 -5.60 -20.44
CA ASP A 223 0.48 -6.43 -21.63
C ASP A 223 -0.23 -5.91 -22.90
N LEU A 224 -0.80 -4.70 -22.86
CA LEU A 224 -1.60 -4.11 -23.95
C LEU A 224 -2.76 -5.00 -24.46
N GLY A 225 -3.23 -5.92 -23.61
CA GLY A 225 -4.30 -6.87 -23.92
C GLY A 225 -5.67 -6.22 -24.18
N SER A 226 -6.67 -7.06 -24.39
CA SER A 226 -8.05 -6.66 -24.70
C SER A 226 -8.84 -6.17 -23.48
N VAL A 227 -8.32 -6.36 -22.27
CA VAL A 227 -8.91 -5.88 -21.02
C VAL A 227 -7.92 -4.94 -20.34
N ALA A 228 -8.44 -3.89 -19.70
CA ALA A 228 -7.65 -3.00 -18.87
C ALA A 228 -8.15 -3.02 -17.43
N GLU A 229 -7.24 -2.87 -16.47
CA GLU A 229 -7.62 -2.61 -15.08
C GLU A 229 -7.84 -1.11 -14.89
N ILE A 230 -8.95 -0.71 -14.27
CA ILE A 230 -9.21 0.69 -13.95
C ILE A 230 -8.83 0.98 -12.50
N GLY A 231 -7.69 1.64 -12.33
CA GLY A 231 -7.08 1.95 -11.05
C GLY A 231 -6.54 3.38 -10.98
N GLN A 232 -5.65 3.66 -10.02
CA GLN A 232 -4.96 4.95 -9.98
C GLN A 232 -5.87 6.17 -9.72
N ALA A 233 -6.95 5.95 -8.99
CA ALA A 233 -7.99 6.95 -8.75
C ALA A 233 -7.65 7.89 -7.59
N VAL A 234 -7.57 9.20 -7.86
CA VAL A 234 -7.32 10.23 -6.84
C VAL A 234 -8.15 11.49 -7.12
N VAL A 235 -8.64 12.10 -6.05
CA VAL A 235 -9.21 13.46 -6.07
C VAL A 235 -8.58 14.24 -4.94
N VAL A 236 -8.03 15.40 -5.30
CA VAL A 236 -7.39 16.34 -4.36
C VAL A 236 -8.40 16.70 -3.27
N PRO A 237 -8.02 16.67 -1.97
CA PRO A 237 -8.94 16.88 -0.85
C PRO A 237 -9.86 18.09 -1.00
N LYS A 238 -9.31 19.23 -1.44
CA LYS A 238 -10.06 20.49 -1.60
C LYS A 238 -11.16 20.42 -2.68
N TYR A 239 -11.09 19.47 -3.63
CA TYR A 239 -12.08 19.27 -4.71
C TYR A 239 -13.07 18.13 -4.44
N ARG A 240 -13.03 17.50 -3.25
CA ARG A 240 -13.96 16.42 -2.89
C ARG A 240 -15.38 16.97 -2.71
N GLY A 241 -16.38 16.09 -2.85
CA GLY A 241 -17.80 16.47 -2.78
C GLY A 241 -18.39 16.99 -4.10
N LEU A 242 -17.57 17.36 -5.08
CA LEU A 242 -18.02 17.85 -6.40
C LEU A 242 -18.41 16.74 -7.40
N GLY A 243 -18.35 15.47 -6.99
CA GLY A 243 -18.65 14.33 -7.87
C GLY A 243 -17.63 14.07 -8.98
N LEU A 244 -16.43 14.66 -8.89
CA LEU A 244 -15.38 14.54 -9.93
C LEU A 244 -15.01 13.08 -10.25
N MET A 245 -14.88 12.23 -9.24
CA MET A 245 -14.51 10.83 -9.44
C MET A 245 -15.45 10.11 -10.42
N LYS A 246 -16.75 10.37 -10.32
CA LYS A 246 -17.75 9.80 -11.23
C LYS A 246 -17.55 10.33 -12.65
N LYS A 247 -17.32 11.64 -12.83
CA LYS A 247 -17.09 12.26 -14.14
C LYS A 247 -15.82 11.72 -14.81
N ILE A 248 -14.71 11.66 -14.07
CA ILE A 248 -13.44 11.11 -14.57
C ILE A 248 -13.66 9.65 -14.97
N ARG A 249 -14.25 8.84 -14.09
CA ARG A 249 -14.50 7.42 -14.33
C ARG A 249 -15.35 7.16 -15.58
N VAL A 250 -16.41 7.95 -15.82
CA VAL A 250 -17.23 7.85 -17.04
C VAL A 250 -16.37 8.13 -18.28
N LYS A 251 -15.56 9.20 -18.27
CA LYS A 251 -14.68 9.50 -19.39
C LYS A 251 -13.63 8.42 -19.61
N THR A 252 -13.05 7.86 -18.54
CA THR A 252 -12.11 6.73 -18.64
C THR A 252 -12.77 5.49 -19.27
N GLN A 253 -14.05 5.22 -18.98
CA GLN A 253 -14.79 4.14 -19.65
C GLN A 253 -15.01 4.42 -21.14
N GLU A 254 -15.32 5.66 -21.51
CA GLU A 254 -15.45 6.07 -22.92
C GLU A 254 -14.12 5.88 -23.67
N VAL A 255 -13.01 6.32 -23.08
CA VAL A 255 -11.67 6.13 -23.66
C VAL A 255 -11.36 4.64 -23.82
N GLY A 256 -11.73 3.79 -22.86
CA GLY A 256 -11.61 2.33 -22.99
C GLY A 256 -12.39 1.76 -24.18
N LYS A 257 -13.58 2.32 -24.48
CA LYS A 257 -14.36 1.94 -25.68
C LYS A 257 -13.69 2.43 -26.97
N GLU A 258 -13.18 3.66 -26.98
CA GLU A 258 -12.46 4.24 -28.12
C GLU A 258 -11.20 3.44 -28.47
N LEU A 259 -10.52 2.87 -27.46
CA LEU A 259 -9.39 1.96 -27.63
C LEU A 259 -9.77 0.56 -28.14
N GLY A 260 -11.06 0.24 -28.23
CA GLY A 260 -11.54 -1.06 -28.69
C GLY A 260 -11.37 -2.20 -27.69
N LEU A 261 -11.25 -1.90 -26.39
CA LEU A 261 -11.17 -2.91 -25.34
C LEU A 261 -12.44 -3.77 -25.29
N GLU A 262 -12.29 -5.05 -24.93
CA GLU A 262 -13.40 -5.97 -24.71
C GLU A 262 -14.09 -5.73 -23.36
N GLY A 263 -13.31 -5.31 -22.36
CA GLY A 263 -13.85 -4.94 -21.05
C GLY A 263 -12.87 -4.17 -20.18
N ILE A 264 -13.40 -3.67 -19.06
CA ILE A 264 -12.64 -3.02 -18.01
C ILE A 264 -12.83 -3.80 -16.72
N MET A 265 -11.74 -4.18 -16.06
CA MET A 265 -11.76 -4.81 -14.76
C MET A 265 -11.40 -3.84 -13.64
N SER A 266 -11.82 -4.10 -12.41
CA SER A 266 -11.31 -3.38 -11.25
C SER A 266 -11.24 -4.30 -10.04
N LYS A 267 -10.25 -4.06 -9.17
CA LYS A 267 -10.01 -4.86 -7.96
C LYS A 267 -10.14 -4.02 -6.68
N PRO A 268 -11.30 -3.42 -6.36
CA PRO A 268 -11.46 -2.66 -5.13
C PRO A 268 -11.23 -3.52 -3.89
N VAL A 269 -10.48 -2.98 -2.92
CA VAL A 269 -10.32 -3.58 -1.59
C VAL A 269 -11.67 -3.71 -0.88
N THR A 270 -11.80 -4.75 -0.06
CA THR A 270 -13.04 -5.08 0.65
C THR A 270 -13.22 -4.36 1.97
N VAL A 271 -12.16 -3.75 2.52
CA VAL A 271 -12.24 -2.98 3.78
C VAL A 271 -12.98 -1.64 3.66
N HIS A 272 -13.32 -1.20 2.43
CA HIS A 272 -14.10 0.00 2.18
C HIS A 272 -15.12 -0.20 1.06
N LEU A 273 -16.38 0.10 1.33
CA LEU A 273 -17.49 -0.13 0.37
C LEU A 273 -17.61 0.93 -0.74
N PHE A 274 -16.93 2.07 -0.63
CA PHE A 274 -17.12 3.21 -1.54
C PHE A 274 -16.80 2.87 -3.01
N SER A 275 -15.67 2.21 -3.24
CA SER A 275 -15.23 1.81 -4.58
C SER A 275 -16.09 0.69 -5.16
N GLN A 276 -16.58 -0.24 -4.34
CA GLN A 276 -17.54 -1.27 -4.73
C GLN A 276 -18.86 -0.65 -5.21
N LYS A 277 -19.43 0.26 -4.42
CA LYS A 277 -20.65 1.01 -4.78
C LYS A 277 -20.49 1.78 -6.09
N THR A 278 -19.33 2.40 -6.29
CA THR A 278 -19.03 3.15 -7.52
C THR A 278 -18.98 2.25 -8.74
N ASN A 279 -18.34 1.07 -8.63
CA ASN A 279 -18.26 0.10 -9.72
C ASN A 279 -19.65 -0.38 -10.15
N GLU A 280 -20.50 -0.77 -9.20
CA GLU A 280 -21.86 -1.24 -9.51
C GLU A 280 -22.75 -0.13 -10.07
N ALA A 281 -22.68 1.08 -9.51
CA ALA A 281 -23.43 2.23 -10.01
C ALA A 281 -23.06 2.61 -11.45
N LEU A 282 -21.88 2.19 -11.92
CA LEU A 282 -21.38 2.42 -13.28
C LEU A 282 -21.40 1.15 -14.14
N GLY A 283 -22.22 0.17 -13.74
CA GLY A 283 -22.57 -1.00 -14.56
C GLY A 283 -21.57 -2.15 -14.51
N ALA A 284 -20.52 -2.09 -13.70
CA ALA A 284 -19.63 -3.21 -13.50
C ALA A 284 -20.29 -4.30 -12.65
N VAL A 285 -20.03 -5.55 -12.96
CA VAL A 285 -20.61 -6.74 -12.30
C VAL A 285 -19.53 -7.42 -11.47
N PRO A 286 -19.82 -7.87 -10.23
CA PRO A 286 -18.86 -8.62 -9.43
C PRO A 286 -18.68 -10.02 -10.03
N VAL A 287 -17.48 -10.40 -10.45
CA VAL A 287 -17.18 -11.67 -11.16
C VAL A 287 -16.32 -12.63 -10.35
N GLY A 288 -15.80 -12.18 -9.20
CA GLY A 288 -14.94 -12.97 -8.34
C GLY A 288 -14.43 -12.18 -7.14
N MET A 289 -13.52 -12.78 -6.39
CA MET A 289 -12.87 -12.16 -5.24
C MET A 289 -11.52 -12.84 -4.97
N GLY A 290 -10.50 -12.05 -4.70
CA GLY A 290 -9.21 -12.53 -4.22
C GLY A 290 -9.02 -12.27 -2.73
N PHE A 291 -8.59 -13.26 -1.96
CA PHE A 291 -8.27 -13.06 -0.53
C PHE A 291 -6.81 -12.66 -0.36
N GLY A 292 -6.53 -11.68 0.51
CA GLY A 292 -5.16 -11.30 0.83
C GLY A 292 -4.29 -10.82 -0.36
N VAL A 293 -4.87 -10.55 -1.53
CA VAL A 293 -4.15 -10.15 -2.74
C VAL A 293 -3.50 -8.76 -2.66
N SER A 294 -3.87 -7.96 -1.65
CA SER A 294 -3.24 -6.69 -1.35
C SER A 294 -2.39 -6.79 -0.08
N PRO A 295 -1.14 -6.29 -0.06
CA PRO A 295 -0.35 -6.16 1.16
C PRO A 295 -1.06 -5.35 2.25
N VAL A 296 -0.59 -5.52 3.49
CA VAL A 296 -1.03 -4.75 4.65
C VAL A 296 -0.76 -3.26 4.41
N LYS A 297 -1.82 -2.45 4.33
CA LYS A 297 -1.68 -1.00 4.09
C LYS A 297 -1.68 -0.23 5.41
N LYS A 298 -0.69 0.66 5.59
CA LYS A 298 -0.74 1.75 6.58
C LYS A 298 -1.09 3.04 5.85
N PHE A 299 -2.37 3.39 5.76
CA PHE A 299 -2.78 4.67 5.17
C PHE A 299 -2.58 5.81 6.19
N LYS A 300 -1.92 6.90 5.78
CA LYS A 300 -1.67 8.06 6.66
C LYS A 300 -2.94 8.74 7.19
N LYS A 301 -4.09 8.58 6.54
CA LYS A 301 -5.33 9.33 6.81
C LYS A 301 -6.60 8.46 6.85
N ILE A 302 -6.46 7.14 6.87
CA ILE A 302 -7.58 6.21 6.96
C ILE A 302 -7.20 5.16 8.01
N GLU A 303 -7.92 5.14 9.13
CA GLU A 303 -7.81 4.06 10.11
C GLU A 303 -8.30 2.77 9.45
N ALA A 304 -7.35 1.98 8.92
CA ALA A 304 -7.60 0.62 8.50
C ALA A 304 -6.91 -0.32 9.49
N ASP A 305 -7.63 -1.33 9.97
CA ASP A 305 -7.06 -2.41 10.77
C ASP A 305 -5.98 -3.13 9.93
N SER A 306 -4.72 -2.88 10.26
CA SER A 306 -3.54 -3.33 9.50
C SER A 306 -3.02 -4.69 10.00
N SER A 307 -3.90 -5.54 10.53
CA SER A 307 -3.51 -6.83 11.12
C SER A 307 -3.40 -7.97 10.10
N GLN A 308 -3.94 -7.81 8.89
CA GLN A 308 -3.84 -8.81 7.82
C GLN A 308 -3.79 -8.20 6.42
N ARG A 309 -3.46 -9.03 5.44
CA ARG A 309 -3.48 -8.68 4.02
C ARG A 309 -4.91 -8.38 3.57
N GLY A 310 -5.08 -7.39 2.68
CA GLY A 310 -6.37 -6.96 2.19
C GLY A 310 -6.91 -7.84 1.07
N SER A 311 -8.18 -8.22 1.17
CA SER A 311 -8.90 -8.92 0.10
C SER A 311 -9.52 -7.92 -0.88
N CYS A 312 -9.65 -8.29 -2.15
CA CYS A 312 -10.21 -7.45 -3.21
C CYS A 312 -11.36 -8.15 -3.93
N MET A 313 -12.45 -7.42 -4.18
CA MET A 313 -13.51 -7.88 -5.08
C MET A 313 -13.08 -7.70 -6.52
N TYR A 314 -13.40 -8.65 -7.39
CA TYR A 314 -13.19 -8.51 -8.82
C TYR A 314 -14.48 -8.06 -9.49
N TYR A 315 -14.44 -6.89 -10.12
CA TYR A 315 -15.52 -6.39 -10.95
C TYR A 315 -15.11 -6.36 -12.42
N TYR A 316 -16.07 -6.60 -13.30
CA TYR A 316 -15.89 -6.52 -14.74
C TYR A 316 -17.01 -5.71 -15.40
N LEU A 317 -16.64 -4.82 -16.31
CA LEU A 317 -17.53 -4.05 -17.15
C LEU A 317 -17.30 -4.46 -18.62
N PRO A 318 -18.26 -5.15 -19.24
CA PRO A 318 -18.22 -5.43 -20.67
C PRO A 318 -18.28 -4.14 -21.50
N LEU A 319 -17.38 -4.01 -22.47
CA LEU A 319 -17.39 -2.92 -23.44
C LEU A 319 -17.75 -3.41 -24.84
N LYS A 320 -17.41 -4.66 -25.16
CA LYS A 320 -17.71 -5.32 -26.43
C LYS A 320 -18.30 -6.71 -26.17
N ASN A 321 -19.27 -7.09 -26.99
CA ASN A 321 -19.81 -8.45 -26.96
C ASN A 321 -19.25 -9.27 -28.14
N ARG A 322 -18.98 -10.55 -27.88
CA ARG A 322 -18.56 -11.55 -28.87
C ARG A 322 -19.19 -12.89 -28.49
N LYS A 323 -19.37 -13.77 -29.46
CA LYS A 323 -19.80 -15.14 -29.18
C LYS A 323 -18.67 -15.91 -28.51
N ARG A 324 -18.97 -16.58 -27.41
CA ARG A 324 -18.05 -17.43 -26.65
C ARG A 324 -18.53 -18.87 -26.66
N VAL A 325 -17.60 -19.80 -26.81
CA VAL A 325 -17.86 -21.24 -26.60
C VAL A 325 -17.00 -21.66 -25.41
N LEU A 326 -17.64 -22.03 -24.32
CA LEU A 326 -16.98 -22.20 -23.02
C LEU A 326 -17.04 -23.66 -22.59
N SER A 327 -15.90 -24.19 -22.18
CA SER A 327 -15.76 -25.38 -21.36
C SER A 327 -15.68 -24.94 -19.90
N VAL A 328 -16.62 -25.38 -19.08
CA VAL A 328 -16.70 -25.00 -17.66
C VAL A 328 -16.89 -26.24 -16.80
N PRO A 329 -16.26 -26.31 -15.62
CA PRO A 329 -16.42 -27.44 -14.72
C PRO A 329 -17.87 -27.52 -14.22
N ALA A 330 -18.46 -28.71 -14.25
CA ALA A 330 -19.85 -28.95 -13.86
C ALA A 330 -20.16 -28.41 -12.45
N LYS A 331 -19.19 -28.53 -11.53
CA LYS A 331 -19.25 -28.06 -10.14
C LYS A 331 -19.52 -26.56 -10.00
N HIS A 332 -18.96 -25.73 -10.89
CA HIS A 332 -19.08 -24.26 -10.84
C HIS A 332 -20.05 -23.70 -11.88
N ARG A 333 -20.69 -24.57 -12.68
CA ARG A 333 -21.53 -24.15 -13.80
C ARG A 333 -22.63 -23.17 -13.39
N GLU A 334 -23.35 -23.44 -12.31
CA GLU A 334 -24.46 -22.58 -11.86
C GLU A 334 -24.00 -21.15 -11.51
N VAL A 335 -22.88 -21.01 -10.77
CA VAL A 335 -22.35 -19.69 -10.39
C VAL A 335 -21.77 -18.96 -11.61
N ILE A 336 -21.11 -19.68 -12.52
CA ILE A 336 -20.57 -19.12 -13.76
C ILE A 336 -21.72 -18.62 -14.66
N GLU A 337 -22.77 -19.42 -14.87
CA GLU A 337 -23.96 -19.02 -15.63
C GLU A 337 -24.62 -17.77 -15.04
N ALA A 338 -24.73 -17.68 -13.71
CA ALA A 338 -25.26 -16.49 -13.04
C ALA A 338 -24.38 -15.25 -13.29
N ILE A 339 -23.05 -15.39 -13.34
CA ILE A 339 -22.14 -14.29 -13.68
C ILE A 339 -22.34 -13.85 -15.13
N TYR A 340 -22.34 -14.77 -16.10
CA TYR A 340 -22.52 -14.41 -17.52
C TYR A 340 -23.88 -13.77 -17.80
N ARG A 341 -24.95 -14.23 -17.13
CA ARG A 341 -26.29 -13.64 -17.22
C ARG A 341 -26.29 -12.17 -16.77
N ASP A 342 -25.62 -11.87 -15.66
CA ASP A 342 -25.51 -10.49 -15.15
C ASP A 342 -24.66 -9.61 -16.06
N LEU A 343 -23.58 -10.17 -16.62
CA LEU A 343 -22.72 -9.49 -17.58
C LEU A 343 -23.41 -9.24 -18.93
N LYS A 344 -24.48 -9.98 -19.24
CA LYS A 344 -25.20 -9.93 -20.53
C LYS A 344 -24.27 -10.19 -21.72
N LEU A 345 -23.35 -11.13 -21.56
CA LEU A 345 -22.44 -11.57 -22.61
C LEU A 345 -23.03 -12.78 -23.35
N ASP A 346 -22.71 -12.91 -24.64
CA ASP A 346 -23.16 -14.05 -25.44
C ASP A 346 -22.23 -15.24 -25.21
N TYR A 347 -22.81 -16.38 -24.79
CA TYR A 347 -22.07 -17.61 -24.55
C TYR A 347 -22.88 -18.86 -24.91
N SER A 348 -22.18 -19.95 -25.20
CA SER A 348 -22.70 -21.32 -25.26
C SER A 348 -21.69 -22.26 -24.60
N PHE A 349 -22.17 -23.32 -23.96
CA PHE A 349 -21.26 -24.34 -23.43
C PHE A 349 -20.88 -25.34 -24.50
N GLN A 350 -19.63 -25.78 -24.45
CA GLN A 350 -19.17 -26.91 -25.23
C GLN A 350 -19.73 -28.20 -24.62
N GLU A 351 -20.42 -29.01 -25.43
CA GLU A 351 -21.01 -30.28 -25.00
C GLU A 351 -20.16 -31.52 -25.36
N GLU A 352 -19.20 -31.38 -26.29
CA GLU A 352 -18.41 -32.49 -26.81
C GLU A 352 -16.98 -32.48 -26.26
N GLU A 353 -16.59 -33.61 -25.64
CA GLU A 353 -15.19 -33.97 -25.40
C GLU A 353 -14.52 -34.25 -26.75
N CYS A 354 -13.36 -33.64 -26.96
CA CYS A 354 -12.54 -33.84 -28.15
C CYS A 354 -11.17 -34.39 -27.72
N ASP A 355 -10.44 -35.00 -28.64
CA ASP A 355 -9.15 -35.64 -28.35
C ASP A 355 -8.16 -34.65 -27.75
N LEU A 356 -7.54 -35.07 -26.63
CA LEU A 356 -6.63 -34.26 -25.85
C LEU A 356 -5.36 -33.92 -26.63
N ARG A 357 -4.91 -32.67 -26.47
CA ARG A 357 -3.55 -32.30 -26.88
C ARG A 357 -2.57 -32.85 -25.85
N GLU A 358 -1.47 -33.44 -26.35
CA GLU A 358 -0.40 -33.96 -25.50
C GLU A 358 0.26 -32.83 -24.68
N ASN A 359 0.51 -31.68 -25.32
CA ASN A 359 1.21 -30.55 -24.72
C ASN A 359 0.34 -29.29 -24.66
N GLY A 360 0.29 -28.62 -23.52
CA GLY A 360 -0.30 -27.29 -23.35
C GLY A 360 0.74 -26.21 -23.04
N ILE A 361 0.28 -24.99 -22.73
CA ILE A 361 1.16 -23.85 -22.44
C ILE A 361 0.82 -23.26 -21.08
N VAL A 362 1.80 -23.30 -20.17
CA VAL A 362 1.74 -22.71 -18.83
C VAL A 362 2.82 -21.63 -18.70
N LYS A 363 2.42 -20.42 -18.30
CA LYS A 363 3.31 -19.30 -17.98
C LYS A 363 3.17 -18.95 -16.51
N SER A 364 4.21 -18.41 -15.89
CA SER A 364 4.11 -17.89 -14.52
C SER A 364 4.84 -16.56 -14.35
N SER A 365 4.35 -15.75 -13.42
CA SER A 365 4.95 -14.47 -13.04
C SER A 365 4.83 -14.25 -11.54
N TYR A 366 5.64 -13.33 -11.02
CA TYR A 366 5.62 -12.94 -9.60
C TYR A 366 5.67 -11.42 -9.52
N ALA A 367 4.76 -10.84 -8.73
CA ALA A 367 4.69 -9.41 -8.47
C ALA A 367 5.24 -9.11 -7.07
N PRO A 368 6.52 -8.70 -6.91
CA PRO A 368 7.15 -8.56 -5.61
C PRO A 368 6.47 -7.53 -4.70
N ASN A 369 6.00 -6.41 -5.27
CA ASN A 369 5.33 -5.35 -4.52
C ASN A 369 4.00 -5.80 -3.90
N PHE A 370 3.40 -6.85 -4.45
CA PHE A 370 2.17 -7.45 -3.95
C PHE A 370 2.42 -8.80 -3.27
N GLU A 371 3.59 -9.40 -3.41
CA GLU A 371 3.89 -10.77 -2.97
C GLU A 371 2.90 -11.80 -3.55
N VAL A 372 2.40 -11.56 -4.76
CA VAL A 372 1.43 -12.41 -5.46
C VAL A 372 2.11 -13.14 -6.61
N GLY A 373 1.97 -14.46 -6.62
CA GLY A 373 2.33 -15.32 -7.76
C GLY A 373 1.13 -15.48 -8.70
N SER A 374 1.38 -15.54 -10.01
CA SER A 374 0.34 -15.83 -11.01
C SER A 374 0.80 -16.95 -11.94
N ILE A 375 -0.09 -17.90 -12.20
CA ILE A 375 0.11 -19.01 -13.13
C ILE A 375 -0.98 -18.91 -14.18
N PHE A 376 -0.61 -18.94 -15.46
CA PHE A 376 -1.52 -18.78 -16.60
C PHE A 376 -1.44 -20.03 -17.46
N VAL A 377 -2.56 -20.75 -17.58
CA VAL A 377 -2.73 -21.83 -18.56
C VAL A 377 -3.40 -21.24 -19.79
N THR A 378 -2.62 -20.94 -20.82
CA THR A 378 -3.07 -20.27 -22.06
C THR A 378 -3.60 -21.27 -23.11
N GLU A 379 -3.13 -22.51 -23.03
CA GLU A 379 -3.54 -23.66 -23.85
C GLU A 379 -3.55 -24.92 -23.00
N THR A 380 -4.62 -25.71 -23.11
CA THR A 380 -4.79 -26.92 -22.30
C THR A 380 -4.16 -28.16 -22.96
N GLY A 381 -3.47 -28.97 -22.18
CA GLY A 381 -2.86 -30.25 -22.56
C GLY A 381 -2.67 -31.19 -21.36
N GLU A 382 -2.36 -32.46 -21.63
CA GLU A 382 -2.21 -33.49 -20.57
C GLU A 382 -1.07 -33.22 -19.58
N ASP A 383 -0.03 -32.52 -20.03
CA ASP A 383 1.16 -32.17 -19.25
C ASP A 383 1.00 -30.96 -18.31
N ASN A 384 -0.07 -30.17 -18.47
CA ASN A 384 -0.21 -28.88 -17.78
C ASN A 384 -0.07 -28.99 -16.27
N ILE A 385 -0.64 -30.02 -15.65
CA ILE A 385 -0.59 -30.18 -14.20
C ILE A 385 0.85 -30.30 -13.67
N SER A 386 1.75 -30.92 -14.44
CA SER A 386 3.16 -31.02 -14.06
C SER A 386 3.81 -29.63 -14.04
N TYR A 387 3.53 -28.80 -15.05
CA TYR A 387 4.03 -27.43 -15.13
C TYR A 387 3.40 -26.49 -14.11
N ILE A 388 2.10 -26.65 -13.80
CA ILE A 388 1.42 -25.92 -12.74
C ILE A 388 2.10 -26.22 -11.40
N LYS A 389 2.38 -27.50 -11.10
CA LYS A 389 3.09 -27.90 -9.86
C LYS A 389 4.48 -27.31 -9.79
N GLU A 390 5.24 -27.35 -10.88
CA GLU A 390 6.58 -26.73 -10.93
C GLU A 390 6.51 -25.23 -10.64
N ALA A 391 5.62 -24.50 -11.31
CA ALA A 391 5.41 -23.07 -11.11
C ALA A 391 4.94 -22.76 -9.68
N PHE A 392 3.99 -23.55 -9.17
CA PHE A 392 3.47 -23.46 -7.82
C PHE A 392 4.59 -23.61 -6.78
N PHE A 393 5.41 -24.66 -6.87
CA PHE A 393 6.52 -24.86 -5.95
C PHE A 393 7.58 -23.76 -6.04
N ASN A 394 7.87 -23.26 -7.24
CA ASN A 394 8.78 -22.13 -7.41
C ASN A 394 8.25 -20.87 -6.71
N LEU A 395 6.99 -20.51 -6.98
CA LEU A 395 6.35 -19.33 -6.40
C LEU A 395 6.24 -19.43 -4.87
N LEU A 396 5.81 -20.58 -4.36
CA LEU A 396 5.62 -20.79 -2.93
C LEU A 396 6.96 -20.84 -2.17
N PHE A 397 7.90 -21.67 -2.62
CA PHE A 397 9.09 -21.97 -1.81
C PHE A 397 10.27 -21.07 -2.11
N ARG A 398 10.46 -20.62 -3.36
CA ARG A 398 11.57 -19.74 -3.75
C ARG A 398 11.20 -18.28 -3.69
N MET A 399 10.06 -17.90 -4.28
CA MET A 399 9.63 -16.50 -4.32
C MET A 399 8.90 -16.05 -3.06
N LYS A 400 8.47 -17.00 -2.21
CA LYS A 400 7.71 -16.73 -0.97
C LYS A 400 6.42 -15.95 -1.24
N ALA A 401 5.72 -16.31 -2.32
CA ALA A 401 4.42 -15.73 -2.61
C ALA A 401 3.44 -15.99 -1.47
N GLU A 402 2.77 -14.94 -1.01
CA GLU A 402 1.74 -14.98 0.05
C GLU A 402 0.35 -15.28 -0.52
N VAL A 403 0.17 -15.16 -1.84
CA VAL A 403 -1.02 -15.61 -2.58
C VAL A 403 -0.58 -16.12 -3.94
N ILE A 404 -1.15 -17.22 -4.42
CA ILE A 404 -0.92 -17.72 -5.79
C ILE A 404 -2.25 -17.78 -6.53
N LEU A 405 -2.36 -17.05 -7.63
CA LEU A 405 -3.51 -17.07 -8.52
C LEU A 405 -3.24 -17.98 -9.72
N LEU A 406 -4.20 -18.83 -10.07
CA LEU A 406 -4.17 -19.71 -11.21
C LEU A 406 -5.29 -19.33 -12.18
N TYR A 407 -4.92 -19.00 -13.42
CA TYR A 407 -5.82 -18.62 -14.48
C TYR A 407 -5.88 -19.75 -15.52
N ILE A 408 -7.05 -20.36 -15.69
CA ILE A 408 -7.27 -21.45 -16.66
C ILE A 408 -8.23 -20.96 -17.74
N VAL A 409 -7.81 -21.01 -19.01
CA VAL A 409 -8.68 -20.66 -20.14
C VAL A 409 -9.93 -21.53 -20.20
N MET A 410 -11.08 -20.91 -20.44
CA MET A 410 -12.38 -21.58 -20.60
C MET A 410 -12.70 -21.89 -22.06
N GLU A 411 -11.96 -21.34 -23.02
CA GLU A 411 -12.20 -21.52 -24.47
C GLU A 411 -11.31 -22.62 -25.06
N ASP A 412 -10.95 -23.62 -24.24
CA ASP A 412 -10.15 -24.77 -24.63
C ASP A 412 -10.74 -26.06 -24.04
N GLN A 413 -10.14 -27.20 -24.36
CA GLN A 413 -10.61 -28.52 -23.97
C GLN A 413 -10.12 -28.91 -22.56
N ASN A 414 -10.58 -30.03 -22.01
CA ASN A 414 -10.06 -30.62 -20.77
C ASN A 414 -10.09 -29.75 -19.49
N VAL A 415 -10.85 -28.64 -19.50
CA VAL A 415 -10.92 -27.70 -18.36
C VAL A 415 -11.40 -28.41 -17.09
N GLU A 416 -12.39 -29.30 -17.18
CA GLU A 416 -12.92 -30.08 -16.04
C GLU A 416 -11.83 -30.92 -15.35
N THR A 417 -11.06 -31.70 -16.10
CA THR A 417 -10.00 -32.56 -15.56
C THR A 417 -8.89 -31.72 -14.93
N LEU A 418 -8.44 -30.67 -15.62
CA LEU A 418 -7.37 -29.81 -15.13
C LEU A 418 -7.78 -29.06 -13.86
N VAL A 419 -9.03 -28.60 -13.80
CA VAL A 419 -9.62 -28.01 -12.59
C VAL A 419 -9.61 -29.02 -11.45
N SER A 420 -10.06 -30.26 -11.67
CA SER A 420 -10.04 -31.29 -10.62
C SER A 420 -8.63 -31.54 -10.09
N GLN A 421 -7.63 -31.59 -10.99
CA GLN A 421 -6.23 -31.76 -10.59
C GLN A 421 -5.66 -30.55 -9.85
N ALA A 422 -6.06 -29.33 -10.20
CA ALA A 422 -5.67 -28.13 -9.48
C ALA A 422 -6.30 -28.08 -8.08
N GLU A 423 -7.56 -28.49 -7.94
CA GLU A 423 -8.24 -28.61 -6.65
C GLU A 423 -7.57 -29.63 -5.71
N ASP A 424 -7.04 -30.74 -6.25
CA ASP A 424 -6.23 -31.70 -5.49
C ASP A 424 -4.96 -31.04 -4.91
N GLU A 425 -4.41 -30.04 -5.59
CA GLU A 425 -3.31 -29.19 -5.13
C GLU A 425 -3.77 -27.98 -4.30
N LYS A 426 -5.00 -28.04 -3.75
CA LYS A 426 -5.54 -27.07 -2.77
C LYS A 426 -5.85 -25.69 -3.36
N PHE A 427 -5.86 -25.55 -4.68
CA PHE A 427 -6.45 -24.37 -5.32
C PHE A 427 -7.96 -24.38 -5.15
N PHE A 428 -8.57 -23.23 -4.87
CA PHE A 428 -10.02 -23.07 -4.78
C PHE A 428 -10.54 -22.02 -5.76
N PHE A 429 -11.78 -22.16 -6.20
CA PHE A 429 -12.42 -21.25 -7.13
C PHE A 429 -12.57 -19.84 -6.53
N SER A 430 -12.06 -18.84 -7.25
CA SER A 430 -12.04 -17.41 -6.87
C SER A 430 -12.86 -16.54 -7.81
N GLY A 431 -13.31 -17.06 -8.96
CA GLY A 431 -14.22 -16.38 -9.87
C GLY A 431 -13.89 -16.61 -11.34
N ILE A 432 -14.34 -15.69 -12.19
CA ILE A 432 -13.98 -15.68 -13.62
C ILE A 432 -13.52 -14.30 -14.06
N LEU A 433 -12.69 -14.24 -15.10
CA LEU A 433 -12.32 -12.99 -15.77
C LEU A 433 -12.51 -13.13 -17.28
N PRO A 434 -13.54 -12.49 -17.85
CA PRO A 434 -13.74 -12.51 -19.29
C PRO A 434 -12.59 -11.81 -20.03
N SER A 435 -12.11 -12.45 -21.09
CA SER A 435 -11.17 -11.92 -22.08
C SER A 435 -9.82 -11.46 -21.51
N PHE A 436 -9.44 -11.99 -20.35
CA PHE A 436 -8.27 -11.55 -19.58
C PHE A 436 -6.95 -12.09 -20.13
N VAL A 437 -6.91 -13.35 -20.57
CA VAL A 437 -5.67 -14.00 -21.02
C VAL A 437 -5.72 -14.16 -22.54
N GLU A 438 -4.90 -13.38 -23.24
CA GLU A 438 -4.80 -13.42 -24.72
C GLU A 438 -6.18 -13.28 -25.41
N GLY A 439 -7.09 -12.51 -24.79
CA GLY A 439 -8.45 -12.31 -25.28
C GLY A 439 -9.44 -13.43 -24.94
N LYS A 440 -8.98 -14.54 -24.33
CA LYS A 440 -9.82 -15.65 -23.88
C LYS A 440 -10.35 -15.41 -22.46
N ASP A 441 -11.52 -15.95 -22.18
CA ASP A 441 -12.12 -15.92 -20.86
C ASP A 441 -11.44 -16.99 -19.96
N VAL A 442 -11.20 -16.66 -18.69
CA VAL A 442 -10.51 -17.57 -17.74
C VAL A 442 -11.30 -17.81 -16.46
N LEU A 443 -11.17 -19.02 -15.92
CA LEU A 443 -11.43 -19.33 -14.51
C LEU A 443 -10.28 -18.78 -13.68
N VAL A 444 -10.60 -18.23 -12.51
CA VAL A 444 -9.63 -17.79 -11.52
C VAL A 444 -9.71 -18.73 -10.33
N TYR A 445 -8.57 -19.33 -10.01
CA TYR A 445 -8.36 -20.12 -8.81
C TYR A 445 -7.31 -19.45 -7.93
N GLU A 446 -7.37 -19.73 -6.64
CA GLU A 446 -6.48 -19.14 -5.66
C GLU A 446 -5.94 -20.21 -4.72
N PHE A 447 -4.69 -20.05 -4.31
CA PHE A 447 -4.06 -20.77 -3.23
C PHE A 447 -3.55 -19.78 -2.18
N LEU A 448 -3.82 -20.09 -0.91
CA LEU A 448 -3.45 -19.30 0.24
C LEU A 448 -2.51 -20.11 1.16
N PRO A 449 -1.23 -19.74 1.29
CA PRO A 449 -0.33 -20.31 2.30
C PRO A 449 -0.78 -19.97 3.73
N GLN A 450 -1.42 -18.81 3.92
CA GLN A 450 -1.94 -18.33 5.20
C GLN A 450 -3.41 -17.97 5.07
N ASP A 451 -4.21 -18.36 6.06
CA ASP A 451 -5.63 -18.06 6.06
C ASP A 451 -5.91 -16.57 6.30
N ILE A 452 -7.00 -16.09 5.72
CA ILE A 452 -7.47 -14.70 5.82
C ILE A 452 -8.78 -14.67 6.61
N ASP A 453 -8.84 -13.80 7.62
CA ASP A 453 -10.03 -13.59 8.45
C ASP A 453 -11.13 -12.92 7.61
N GLU A 454 -12.13 -13.73 7.28
CA GLU A 454 -13.29 -13.34 6.46
C GLU A 454 -14.22 -12.37 7.18
N SER A 455 -14.15 -12.25 8.52
CA SER A 455 -14.97 -11.27 9.27
C SER A 455 -14.60 -9.82 8.94
N LYS A 456 -13.40 -9.59 8.37
CA LYS A 456 -12.90 -8.27 7.95
C LYS A 456 -13.22 -7.95 6.49
N VAL A 457 -13.91 -8.85 5.78
CA VAL A 457 -14.31 -8.66 4.39
C VAL A 457 -15.67 -7.98 4.36
N GLU A 458 -15.73 -6.74 3.88
CA GLU A 458 -17.00 -6.04 3.69
C GLU A 458 -17.43 -6.05 2.22
N ILE A 459 -18.67 -6.49 1.96
CA ILE A 459 -19.23 -6.62 0.62
C ILE A 459 -20.49 -5.77 0.48
N TYR A 460 -20.52 -4.92 -0.54
CA TYR A 460 -21.58 -3.93 -0.72
C TYR A 460 -22.93 -4.55 -1.12
N ALA A 461 -23.03 -5.19 -2.29
CA ALA A 461 -24.31 -5.67 -2.82
C ALA A 461 -24.61 -7.12 -2.46
N ASP A 462 -25.90 -7.44 -2.32
CA ASP A 462 -26.35 -8.78 -1.97
C ASP A 462 -25.97 -9.83 -3.03
N ARG A 463 -26.00 -9.47 -4.32
CA ARG A 463 -25.49 -10.34 -5.39
C ARG A 463 -24.00 -10.67 -5.26
N ALA A 464 -23.19 -9.71 -4.79
CA ALA A 464 -21.78 -9.93 -4.54
C ALA A 464 -21.60 -10.86 -3.33
N LYS A 465 -22.40 -10.68 -2.27
CA LYS A 465 -22.37 -11.54 -1.08
C LYS A 465 -22.65 -13.00 -1.40
N VAL A 466 -23.63 -13.30 -2.26
CA VAL A 466 -23.91 -14.68 -2.71
C VAL A 466 -22.70 -15.31 -3.40
N ARG A 467 -22.01 -14.55 -4.26
CA ARG A 467 -20.79 -15.02 -4.94
C ARG A 467 -19.63 -15.23 -3.97
N VAL A 468 -19.43 -14.30 -3.04
CA VAL A 468 -18.39 -14.40 -2.01
C VAL A 468 -18.65 -15.58 -1.09
N GLU A 469 -19.89 -15.81 -0.66
CA GLU A 469 -20.24 -16.96 0.16
C GLU A 469 -19.94 -18.29 -0.55
N TYR A 470 -20.22 -18.37 -1.85
CA TYR A 470 -19.83 -19.53 -2.66
C TYR A 470 -18.31 -19.73 -2.68
N ILE A 471 -17.55 -18.67 -2.96
CA ILE A 471 -16.08 -18.70 -2.98
C ILE A 471 -15.51 -19.07 -1.61
N SER A 472 -16.04 -18.52 -0.52
CA SER A 472 -15.69 -18.87 0.86
C SER A 472 -15.98 -20.33 1.21
N ASN A 473 -17.05 -20.91 0.65
CA ASN A 473 -17.33 -22.34 0.79
C ASN A 473 -16.28 -23.19 0.07
N GLU A 474 -15.85 -22.78 -1.12
CA GLU A 474 -14.80 -23.48 -1.88
C GLU A 474 -13.44 -23.38 -1.18
N LYS A 475 -13.07 -22.19 -0.69
CA LYS A 475 -11.89 -21.98 0.16
C LYS A 475 -11.87 -22.94 1.35
N ARG A 476 -12.98 -23.03 2.11
CA ARG A 476 -13.08 -23.92 3.28
C ARG A 476 -12.96 -25.41 2.96
N LYS A 477 -13.30 -25.83 1.73
CA LYS A 477 -13.12 -27.23 1.29
C LYS A 477 -11.68 -27.53 0.89
N ALA A 478 -10.93 -26.51 0.48
CA ALA A 478 -9.54 -26.65 0.06
C ALA A 478 -8.57 -26.72 1.24
N VAL A 479 -8.91 -26.19 2.43
CA VAL A 479 -8.05 -26.22 3.63
C VAL A 479 -7.96 -27.62 4.25
#